data_AF-A0A3E3K0D4-F1
#
_entry.id   AF-A0A3E3K0D4-F1
#
_cell.length_a   1.000
_cell.length_b   1.000
_cell.length_c   1.000
_cell.angle_alpha   90.00
_cell.angle_beta   90.00
_cell.angle_gamma   90.00
#
_symmetry.space_group_name_H-M   'P 1'
#
loop_
_entity.id
_entity.type
_entity.pdbx_description
1 polymer ?
#
loop_
_entity_poly.entity_id
_entity_poly.type
_entity_poly.pdbx_seq_one_letter_code
_entity_poly.pdbx_strand_id
1 'polypeptide(L)'
;MEYLSKLFSGYGMEESTNKNFTLQNGGKILSKFFSKVEKLEYMDSLAVTNVNDMVEYIYSLSSMALLWNVPKQDIKNILMRQTFNGVLHVPKEYGMFRAA
;
A
#
# COMPACT_ATOMS: atom_id res chain seq x y z
N MET A 1 2.26 1.71 1.59
CA MET A 1 0.90 1.48 1.06
C MET A 1 0.90 1.76 -0.43
N GLU A 2 1.82 1.09 -1.11
CA GLU A 2 1.95 1.05 -2.56
C GLU A 2 0.68 0.52 -3.22
N TYR A 3 0.07 -0.53 -2.64
CA TYR A 3 -1.19 -1.09 -3.15
C TYR A 3 -2.33 -0.05 -3.21
N LEU A 4 -2.61 0.64 -2.10
CA LEU A 4 -3.68 1.64 -2.06
C LEU A 4 -3.34 2.88 -2.88
N SER A 5 -2.09 3.37 -2.81
CA SER A 5 -1.67 4.51 -3.64
C SER A 5 -1.87 4.21 -5.12
N LYS A 6 -1.51 3.00 -5.57
CA LYS A 6 -1.72 2.56 -6.96
C LYS A 6 -3.20 2.48 -7.32
N LEU A 7 -4.01 1.90 -6.44
CA LEU A 7 -5.46 1.75 -6.64
C LEU A 7 -6.16 3.11 -6.80
N PHE A 8 -5.68 4.14 -6.09
CA PHE A 8 -6.25 5.49 -6.13
C PHE A 8 -5.40 6.49 -6.91
N SER A 9 -4.52 6.02 -7.80
CA SER A 9 -3.63 6.89 -8.60
C SER A 9 -4.40 7.95 -9.42
N GLY A 10 -5.61 7.64 -9.87
CA GLY A 10 -6.52 8.59 -10.55
C GLY A 10 -7.00 9.77 -9.68
N TYR A 11 -6.78 9.72 -8.36
CA TYR A 11 -7.09 10.80 -7.41
C TYR A 11 -5.84 11.61 -7.01
N GLY A 12 -4.76 11.54 -7.79
CA GLY A 12 -3.52 12.25 -7.50
C GLY A 12 -2.68 11.61 -6.39
N MET A 13 -3.00 10.37 -5.99
CA MET A 13 -2.15 9.57 -5.12
C MET A 13 -0.90 9.16 -5.89
N GLU A 14 0.14 9.98 -5.85
CA GLU A 14 1.45 9.62 -6.39
C GLU A 14 2.17 8.63 -5.48
N GLU A 15 3.06 7.83 -6.07
CA GLU A 15 4.16 7.22 -5.31
C GLU A 15 5.04 8.35 -4.77
N SER A 16 4.72 8.84 -3.57
CA SER A 16 5.62 9.76 -2.90
C SER A 16 6.95 9.03 -2.72
N THR A 17 8.03 9.57 -3.29
CA THR A 17 9.40 9.14 -2.98
C THR A 17 9.63 9.37 -1.50
N ASN A 18 9.27 8.38 -0.68
CA ASN A 18 9.50 8.40 0.75
C ASN A 18 11.02 8.53 0.94
N LYS A 19 11.44 9.59 1.61
CA LYS A 19 12.86 9.84 1.89
C LYS A 19 13.38 8.94 3.02
N ASN A 20 12.48 8.35 3.81
CA ASN A 20 12.84 7.39 4.85
C ASN A 20 13.12 6.02 4.23
N PHE A 21 13.97 5.24 4.87
CA PHE A 21 14.27 3.88 4.44
C PHE A 21 13.02 2.97 4.55
N THR A 22 12.61 2.35 3.44
CA THR A 22 11.47 1.44 3.38
C THR A 22 11.79 0.19 2.55
N LEU A 23 10.88 -0.77 2.53
CA LEU A 23 10.98 -1.96 1.69
C LEU A 23 10.92 -1.64 0.18
N GLN A 24 10.35 -0.49 -0.21
CA GLN A 24 10.26 -0.02 -1.60
C GLN A 24 11.57 0.61 -2.11
N ASN A 25 12.25 1.40 -1.28
CA ASN A 25 13.45 2.13 -1.70
C ASN A 25 14.76 1.54 -1.17
N GLY A 26 14.69 0.67 -0.15
CA GLY A 26 15.83 0.24 0.64
C GLY A 26 16.86 -0.53 -0.16
N GLY A 27 16.43 -1.30 -1.17
CA GLY A 27 17.34 -2.04 -2.04
C GLY A 27 18.33 -1.10 -2.76
N LYS A 28 17.80 -0.07 -3.42
CA LYS A 28 18.62 0.95 -4.11
C LYS A 28 19.52 1.73 -3.16
N ILE A 29 19.08 1.97 -1.92
CA ILE A 29 19.88 2.64 -0.89
C ILE A 29 21.04 1.73 -0.46
N LEU A 30 20.76 0.47 -0.12
CA LEU A 30 21.75 -0.50 0.35
C LEU A 30 22.78 -0.87 -0.72
N SER A 31 22.38 -0.96 -2.00
CA SER A 31 23.30 -1.32 -3.09
C SER A 31 24.43 -0.30 -3.32
N LYS A 32 24.38 0.86 -2.66
CA LYS A 32 25.50 1.83 -2.65
C LYS A 32 26.63 1.42 -1.70
N PHE A 33 26.36 0.52 -0.75
CA PHE A 33 27.27 0.15 0.33
C PHE A 33 27.60 -1.35 0.33
N PHE A 34 26.69 -2.19 -0.14
CA PHE A 34 26.83 -3.64 -0.17
C PHE A 34 26.90 -4.15 -1.61
N SER A 35 27.79 -5.11 -1.84
CA SER A 35 28.01 -5.72 -3.16
C SER A 35 26.83 -6.59 -3.59
N LYS A 36 26.10 -7.14 -2.62
CA LYS A 36 24.90 -7.95 -2.83
C LYS A 36 23.79 -7.47 -1.91
N VAL A 37 22.62 -7.21 -2.47
CA VAL A 37 21.40 -6.88 -1.73
C VAL A 37 20.25 -7.70 -2.27
N GLU A 38 19.55 -8.41 -1.39
CA GLU A 38 18.42 -9.26 -1.72
C GLU A 38 17.21 -8.83 -0.91
N LYS A 39 16.09 -8.61 -1.61
CA LYS A 39 14.79 -8.32 -1.00
C LYS A 39 14.08 -9.64 -0.75
N LEU A 40 13.73 -9.90 0.50
CA LEU A 40 12.95 -11.06 0.93
C LEU A 40 11.55 -10.55 1.30
N GLU A 41 10.58 -10.78 0.43
CA GLU A 41 9.18 -10.38 0.65
C GLU A 41 8.39 -11.50 1.33
N TYR A 42 7.60 -11.14 2.34
CA TYR A 42 6.70 -12.07 3.00
C TYR A 42 5.34 -11.99 2.33
N MET A 43 4.99 -13.02 1.56
CA MET A 43 3.72 -13.10 0.85
C MET A 43 2.58 -13.33 1.84
N ASP A 44 1.82 -12.27 2.12
CA ASP A 44 0.69 -12.28 3.05
C ASP A 44 -0.32 -11.20 2.65
N SER A 45 -1.58 -11.35 3.06
CA SER A 45 -2.64 -10.38 2.79
C SER A 45 -3.56 -10.20 3.99
N LEU A 46 -4.11 -9.01 4.15
CA LEU A 46 -5.23 -8.77 5.05
C LEU A 46 -6.52 -9.14 4.33
N ALA A 47 -7.25 -10.12 4.85
CA ALA A 47 -8.58 -10.49 4.39
C ALA A 47 -9.62 -9.56 5.03
N VAL A 48 -10.13 -8.62 4.26
CA VAL A 48 -11.17 -7.67 4.69
C VAL A 48 -12.54 -8.22 4.27
N THR A 49 -13.36 -8.59 5.25
CA THR A 49 -14.72 -9.09 5.04
C THR A 49 -15.79 -8.00 5.05
N ASN A 50 -15.45 -6.82 5.58
CA ASN A 50 -16.31 -5.65 5.59
C ASN A 50 -15.58 -4.45 4.97
N VAL A 51 -15.95 -4.10 3.74
CA VAL A 51 -15.32 -3.01 3.00
C VAL A 51 -15.52 -1.65 3.68
N ASN A 52 -16.58 -1.46 4.47
CA ASN A 52 -16.79 -0.19 5.18
C ASN A 52 -15.65 0.08 6.18
N ASP A 53 -15.14 -0.96 6.84
CA ASP A 53 -14.03 -0.82 7.79
C ASP A 53 -12.76 -0.35 7.08
N MET A 54 -12.53 -0.82 5.84
CA MET A 54 -11.43 -0.37 5.01
C MET A 54 -11.59 1.09 4.56
N VAL A 55 -12.82 1.51 4.26
CA VAL A 55 -13.12 2.92 3.95
C VAL A 55 -12.80 3.80 5.15
N GLU A 56 -13.30 3.48 6.34
CA GLU A 56 -12.99 4.26 7.55
C GLU A 56 -11.49 4.27 7.85
N TYR A 57 -10.82 3.12 7.70
CA TYR A 57 -9.36 3.05 7.85
C TYR A 57 -8.64 4.00 6.88
N ILE A 58 -8.99 4.01 5.59
CA ILE A 58 -8.38 4.93 4.61
C ILE A 58 -8.54 6.39 5.03
N TYR A 59 -9.73 6.80 5.49
CA TYR A 59 -9.97 8.20 5.90
C TYR A 59 -9.29 8.55 7.23
N SER A 60 -8.97 7.56 8.07
CA SER A 60 -8.21 7.77 9.30
C SER A 60 -6.73 8.08 9.06
N LEU A 61 -6.19 7.79 7.87
CA LEU A 61 -4.78 7.95 7.57
C LEU A 61 -4.47 9.36 7.04
N SER A 62 -3.56 10.07 7.72
CA SER A 62 -3.06 11.37 7.24
C SER A 62 -2.35 11.28 5.89
N SER A 63 -1.73 10.14 5.57
CA SER A 63 -1.10 9.88 4.27
C SER A 63 -2.10 9.77 3.11
N MET A 64 -3.40 9.66 3.40
CA MET A 64 -4.49 9.55 2.41
C MET A 64 -5.29 10.86 2.32
N ALA A 65 -4.73 11.99 2.78
CA ALA A 65 -5.44 13.27 2.85
C ALA A 65 -6.02 13.74 1.50
N LEU A 66 -5.42 13.36 0.37
CA LEU A 66 -5.94 13.66 -0.97
C LEU A 66 -7.32 13.04 -1.23
N LEU A 67 -7.65 11.94 -0.52
CA LEU A 67 -8.94 11.26 -0.65
C LEU A 67 -10.03 11.85 0.26
N TRP A 68 -9.69 12.76 1.19
CA TRP A 68 -10.67 13.29 2.15
C TRP A 68 -11.85 14.01 1.50
N ASN A 69 -11.64 14.62 0.34
CA ASN A 69 -12.71 15.30 -0.40
C ASN A 69 -13.45 14.38 -1.39
N VAL A 70 -12.99 13.14 -1.56
CA VAL A 70 -13.71 12.14 -2.37
C VAL A 70 -14.88 11.63 -1.54
N PRO A 71 -16.07 11.41 -2.12
CA PRO A 71 -17.16 10.77 -1.41
C PRO A 71 -16.78 9.35 -0.96
N LYS A 72 -17.04 9.00 0.31
CA LYS A 72 -16.78 7.65 0.85
C LYS A 72 -17.42 6.54 0.02
N GLN A 73 -18.57 6.82 -0.59
CA GLN A 73 -19.26 5.86 -1.45
C GLN A 73 -18.46 5.55 -2.73
N ASP A 74 -17.74 6.51 -3.30
CA ASP A 74 -16.90 6.28 -4.48
C ASP A 74 -15.68 5.43 -4.13
N ILE A 75 -15.04 5.72 -2.99
CA ILE A 75 -13.96 4.89 -2.44
C ILE A 75 -14.45 3.46 -2.20
N LYS A 76 -15.62 3.30 -1.58
CA LYS A 76 -16.26 2.00 -1.38
C LYS A 76 -16.50 1.26 -2.69
N ASN A 77 -17.03 1.94 -3.71
CA ASN A 77 -17.30 1.34 -5.02
C ASN A 77 -16.02 0.82 -5.68
N ILE A 78 -14.90 1.54 -5.55
CA ILE A 78 -13.60 1.11 -6.06
C ILE A 78 -13.11 -0.14 -5.34
N LEU A 79 -13.17 -0.17 -4.00
CA LEU A 79 -12.76 -1.31 -3.19
C LEU A 79 -13.64 -2.56 -3.46
N MET A 80 -14.94 -2.36 -3.62
CA MET A 80 -15.87 -3.44 -3.96
C MET A 80 -15.54 -4.10 -5.30
N ARG A 81 -15.03 -3.35 -6.29
CA ARG A 81 -14.58 -3.92 -7.59
C ARG A 81 -13.34 -4.81 -7.45
N GLN A 82 -12.56 -4.63 -6.38
CA GLN A 82 -11.40 -5.47 -6.06
C GLN A 82 -11.75 -6.63 -5.11
N THR A 83 -13.02 -6.73 -4.68
CA THR A 83 -13.49 -7.76 -3.76
C THR A 83 -13.89 -9.00 -4.53
N PHE A 84 -13.41 -10.16 -4.11
CA PHE A 84 -13.76 -11.45 -4.69
C PHE A 84 -14.39 -12.36 -3.64
N ASN A 85 -15.53 -12.98 -3.95
CA ASN A 85 -16.29 -13.82 -3.01
C ASN A 85 -16.55 -13.15 -1.64
N GLY A 86 -16.80 -11.84 -1.64
CA GLY A 86 -17.05 -11.07 -0.42
C GLY A 86 -15.81 -10.74 0.42
N VAL A 87 -14.60 -11.06 -0.07
CA VAL A 87 -13.35 -10.75 0.62
C VAL A 87 -12.49 -9.83 -0.26
N LEU A 88 -12.09 -8.70 0.32
CA LEU A 88 -11.08 -7.82 -0.24
C LEU A 88 -9.72 -8.24 0.32
N HIS A 89 -8.84 -8.74 -0.53
CA HIS A 89 -7.46 -9.08 -0.14
C HIS A 89 -6.55 -7.87 -0.35
N VAL A 90 -6.09 -7.28 0.74
CA VAL A 90 -5.11 -6.19 0.70
C VAL A 90 -3.72 -6.77 0.94
N PRO A 91 -2.80 -6.74 -0.04
CA PRO A 91 -1.44 -7.25 0.14
C PRO A 91 -0.72 -6.54 1.29
N LYS A 92 -0.03 -7.30 2.13
CA LYS A 92 0.85 -6.72 3.14
C LYS A 92 2.22 -6.44 2.53
N GLU A 93 2.77 -5.27 2.83
CA GLU A 93 4.07 -4.83 2.32
C GLU A 93 5.18 -5.10 3.36
N TYR A 94 5.34 -6.38 3.73
CA TYR A 94 6.34 -6.81 4.71
C TYR A 94 7.47 -7.61 4.07
N GLY A 95 8.62 -7.52 4.69
CA GLY A 95 9.82 -8.19 4.23
C GLY A 95 11.06 -7.63 4.90
N MET A 96 12.21 -8.07 4.41
CA MET A 96 13.51 -7.62 4.87
C MET A 96 14.51 -7.58 3.73
N PHE A 97 15.62 -6.89 3.94
CA PHE A 97 16.77 -6.96 3.07
C PHE A 97 17.86 -7.83 3.70
N ARG A 98 18.46 -8.70 2.91
CA ARG A 98 19.73 -9.38 3.23
C ARG A 98 20.82 -8.72 2.40
N ALA A 99 21.86 -8.20 3.05
CA ALA A 99 22.95 -7.48 2.38
C ALA A 99 24.32 -8.02 2.80
N ALA A 100 25.25 -8.11 1.84
CA ALA A 100 26.62 -8.58 2.02
C ALA A 100 27.63 -7.79 1.17
#